data_AF-A0A7V1LMI5-F1
#
_entry.id   AF-A0A7V1LMI5-F1
#
_cell.length_a   1.000
_cell.length_b   1.000
_cell.length_c   1.000
_cell.angle_alpha   90.00
_cell.angle_beta   90.00
_cell.angle_gamma   90.00
#
_symmetry.space_group_name_H-M   'P 1'
#
loop_
_entity.id
_entity.type
_entity.pdbx_description
1 polymer ?
#
loop_
_entity_poly.entity_id
_entity_poly.type
_entity_poly.pdbx_seq_one_letter_code
_entity_poly.pdbx_strand_id
1 'polypeptide(L)'
;MSGTNLRSQKGNMTTTVVGVIMMLATLGVILATLSSSDSTLQLFQQEEQRAFYAAQSGLEYGLKRYLASDDVNEFTLNDLNIGGGVTADIRLTEKNGRVIITATGKTQKAVKKVQTVISGADSNYIPDYAVFSDSPVSNVVTVDSIKGKQNPALLYQNAPTLPKFDLGELKKLSKVTRKDGKSYYYDGDLTVDESFNPPPNTIVYAEGKITFKKGKWDGAVYFVANGDAAFADSWKNSDDDVKMVLYLPNSQKKVKLLPVNSDDDPVDFKVDKGEVIPQEPYAASITVIGGDLPFGYWIFWPFWLEVYDAPITVKIKVGDGNPMYPFGPSPGPHARSLRAKVNAGNVNDHHNPRTYVLPNDYAAGTPISVTATSWAWSRPWGRAYHRNLEANSVRDQDIVLALRDGDPVPDIPAFGSQRSAAEFIADYINFKTQRVSLEDNQVIYLFELASRDLSSPSADFQDLVMMVTLARERDDLAGPGDDDGDDDDDDDDDDDKNITNYLTLTGGIISEGAVLGMQTAKKDDKNITNKLRVIRDEDMIKSFLSHSINGNARIILSSKWKSLN
;
A
#
# COMPACT_ATOMS: atom_id res chain seq x y z
N MET A 1 30.16 -14.48 109.88
CA MET A 1 31.07 -15.60 110.22
C MET A 1 31.08 -16.57 109.06
N SER A 2 32.28 -16.95 108.60
CA SER A 2 32.72 -18.20 107.95
C SER A 2 31.72 -18.96 107.05
N GLY A 3 31.99 -19.26 105.79
CA GLY A 3 33.23 -19.77 105.20
C GLY A 3 33.00 -21.19 104.66
N THR A 4 33.69 -21.53 103.55
CA THR A 4 33.85 -22.87 102.92
C THR A 4 32.70 -23.35 102.00
N ASN A 5 32.89 -24.06 100.87
CA ASN A 5 33.96 -25.00 100.48
C ASN A 5 34.05 -25.07 98.94
N LEU A 6 35.25 -24.93 98.37
CA LEU A 6 35.55 -25.05 96.93
C LEU A 6 36.40 -26.30 96.72
N ARG A 7 35.79 -27.45 96.45
CA ARG A 7 36.50 -28.58 95.86
C ARG A 7 35.55 -29.45 95.05
N SER A 8 35.90 -29.55 93.77
CA SER A 8 35.57 -30.65 92.85
C SER A 8 34.17 -30.60 92.24
N GLN A 9 33.82 -29.80 91.22
CA GLN A 9 34.52 -29.11 90.12
C GLN A 9 35.33 -29.94 89.10
N LYS A 10 35.37 -31.29 89.21
CA LYS A 10 35.96 -32.14 88.15
C LYS A 10 34.96 -32.95 87.32
N GLY A 11 33.69 -33.05 87.73
CA GLY A 11 32.65 -33.78 86.99
C GLY A 11 31.97 -32.98 85.86
N ASN A 12 32.05 -31.64 85.87
CA ASN A 12 31.33 -30.80 84.93
C ASN A 12 32.13 -30.38 83.70
N MET A 13 33.45 -30.55 83.67
CA MET A 13 34.24 -30.08 82.52
C MET A 13 34.02 -30.93 81.27
N THR A 14 33.97 -32.25 81.40
CA THR A 14 33.84 -33.17 80.26
C THR A 14 32.46 -33.06 79.60
N THR A 15 31.40 -32.94 80.39
CA THR A 15 30.02 -32.78 79.89
C THR A 15 29.82 -31.43 79.22
N THR A 16 30.45 -30.38 79.72
CA THR A 16 30.38 -29.04 79.12
C THR A 16 31.13 -28.99 77.80
N VAL A 17 32.29 -29.65 77.68
CA VAL A 17 33.07 -29.67 76.42
C VAL A 17 32.33 -30.45 75.33
N VAL A 18 31.74 -31.60 75.63
CA VAL A 18 30.96 -32.37 74.64
C VAL A 18 29.69 -31.63 74.22
N GLY A 19 29.01 -30.96 75.17
CA GLY A 19 27.85 -30.12 74.87
C GLY A 19 28.19 -28.94 73.97
N VAL A 20 29.33 -28.28 74.20
CA VAL A 20 29.80 -27.15 73.37
C VAL A 20 30.17 -27.60 71.96
N ILE A 21 30.84 -28.76 71.81
CA ILE A 21 31.23 -29.27 70.48
C ILE A 21 30.00 -29.65 69.64
N MET A 22 29.01 -30.32 70.25
CA MET A 22 27.76 -30.68 69.55
C MET A 22 26.94 -29.43 69.18
N MET A 23 26.89 -28.44 70.06
CA MET A 23 26.19 -27.18 69.78
C MET A 23 26.86 -26.40 68.64
N LEU A 24 28.20 -26.36 68.60
CA LEU A 24 28.96 -25.72 67.52
C LEU A 24 28.82 -26.45 66.18
N ALA A 25 28.80 -27.79 66.17
CA ALA A 25 28.57 -28.58 64.96
C ALA A 25 27.17 -28.34 64.37
N THR A 26 26.15 -28.29 65.25
CA THR A 26 24.77 -28.01 64.84
C THR A 26 24.61 -26.58 64.31
N LEU A 27 25.28 -25.61 64.95
CA LEU A 27 25.31 -24.22 64.46
C LEU A 27 26.00 -24.11 63.09
N GLY A 28 27.07 -24.87 62.87
CA GLY A 28 27.79 -24.91 61.59
C GLY A 28 26.93 -25.42 60.44
N VAL A 29 26.12 -26.46 60.68
CA VAL A 29 25.18 -26.99 59.66
C VAL A 29 24.05 -25.99 59.37
N ILE A 30 23.50 -25.34 60.40
CA ILE A 30 22.46 -24.30 60.23
C ILE A 30 23.01 -23.08 59.48
N LEU A 31 24.24 -22.65 59.76
CA LEU A 31 24.87 -21.54 59.06
C LEU A 31 25.19 -21.90 57.59
N ALA A 32 25.60 -23.13 57.31
CA ALA A 32 25.82 -23.61 55.94
C ALA A 32 24.52 -23.75 55.13
N THR A 33 23.42 -24.18 55.76
CA THR A 33 22.11 -24.23 55.10
C THR A 33 21.51 -22.83 54.87
N LEU A 34 21.70 -21.90 55.82
CA LEU A 34 21.29 -20.50 55.63
C LEU A 34 22.11 -19.80 54.53
N SER A 35 23.43 -20.01 54.49
CA SER A 35 24.30 -19.45 53.44
C SER A 35 24.01 -20.03 52.05
N SER A 36 23.59 -21.31 51.95
CA SER A 36 23.16 -21.90 50.68
C SER A 36 21.74 -21.46 50.26
N SER A 37 20.87 -21.14 51.21
CA SER A 37 19.54 -20.57 50.90
C SER A 37 19.62 -19.14 50.37
N ASP A 38 20.52 -18.31 50.88
CA ASP A 38 20.72 -16.94 50.37
C ASP A 38 21.35 -16.93 48.98
N SER A 39 22.30 -17.84 48.70
CA SER A 39 22.92 -17.93 47.37
C SER A 39 21.97 -18.50 46.31
N THR A 40 21.08 -19.43 46.66
CA THR A 40 20.03 -19.91 45.75
C THR A 40 18.96 -18.86 45.50
N LEU A 41 18.61 -18.06 46.51
CA LEU A 41 17.67 -16.96 46.38
C LEU A 41 18.26 -15.81 45.53
N GLN A 42 19.55 -15.50 45.68
CA GLN A 42 20.26 -14.56 44.81
C GLN A 42 20.36 -15.06 43.36
N LEU A 43 20.62 -16.35 43.14
CA LEU A 43 20.71 -16.93 41.80
C LEU A 43 19.33 -16.97 41.11
N PHE A 44 18.27 -17.23 41.88
CA PHE A 44 16.89 -17.13 41.40
C PHE A 44 16.55 -15.69 41.02
N GLN A 45 16.89 -14.71 41.88
CA GLN A 45 16.72 -13.29 41.58
C GLN A 45 17.50 -12.87 40.33
N GLN A 46 18.71 -13.37 40.15
CA GLN A 46 19.53 -13.11 38.97
C GLN A 46 18.90 -13.68 37.70
N GLU A 47 18.41 -14.92 37.73
CA GLU A 47 17.73 -15.55 36.59
C GLU A 47 16.40 -14.86 36.24
N GLU A 48 15.62 -14.46 37.24
CA GLU A 48 14.42 -13.64 37.01
C GLU A 48 14.76 -12.28 36.39
N GLN A 49 15.84 -11.65 36.84
CA GLN A 49 16.30 -10.37 36.30
C GLN A 49 16.79 -10.53 34.85
N ARG A 50 17.50 -11.62 34.53
CA ARG A 50 17.93 -11.94 33.16
C ARG A 50 16.74 -12.20 32.22
N ALA A 51 15.73 -12.95 32.68
CA ALA A 51 14.49 -13.17 31.92
C ALA A 51 13.73 -11.84 31.69
N PHE A 52 13.69 -10.97 32.69
CA PHE A 52 13.08 -9.64 32.55
C PHE A 52 13.81 -8.76 31.53
N TYR A 53 15.15 -8.70 31.59
CA TYR A 53 15.93 -7.95 30.61
C TYR A 53 15.74 -8.47 29.18
N ALA A 54 15.70 -9.80 28.98
CA ALA A 54 15.41 -10.36 27.67
C ALA A 54 14.00 -10.02 27.18
N ALA A 55 13.01 -10.01 28.08
CA ALA A 55 11.66 -9.56 27.73
C ALA A 55 11.66 -8.08 27.29
N GLN A 56 12.42 -7.20 27.97
CA GLN A 56 12.57 -5.80 27.57
C GLN A 56 13.29 -5.65 26.23
N SER A 57 14.39 -6.37 25.99
CA SER A 57 15.08 -6.35 24.70
C SER A 57 14.20 -6.86 23.56
N GLY A 58 13.40 -7.91 23.80
CA GLY A 58 12.39 -8.37 22.85
C GLY A 58 11.30 -7.32 22.58
N LEU A 59 10.89 -6.57 23.61
CA LEU A 59 9.92 -5.47 23.46
C LEU A 59 10.48 -4.34 22.59
N GLU A 60 11.75 -3.95 22.81
CA GLU A 60 12.44 -2.94 21.99
C GLU A 60 12.59 -3.40 20.53
N TYR A 61 12.93 -4.67 20.30
CA TYR A 61 12.99 -5.23 18.96
C TYR A 61 11.62 -5.20 18.27
N GLY A 62 10.57 -5.65 18.96
CA GLY A 62 9.20 -5.61 18.45
C GLY A 62 8.74 -4.18 18.13
N LEU A 63 9.11 -3.20 18.98
CA LEU A 63 8.82 -1.79 18.74
C LEU A 63 9.57 -1.25 17.52
N LYS A 64 10.87 -1.54 17.38
CA LYS A 64 11.65 -1.14 16.20
C LYS A 64 11.09 -1.74 14.91
N ARG A 65 10.70 -3.01 14.95
CA ARG A 65 10.08 -3.68 13.78
C ARG A 65 8.74 -3.06 13.43
N TYR A 66 7.91 -2.75 14.42
CA TYR A 66 6.65 -2.03 14.21
C TYR A 66 6.85 -0.65 13.59
N LEU A 67 7.85 0.11 14.07
CA LEU A 67 8.14 1.45 13.55
C LEU A 67 8.81 1.47 12.17
N ALA A 68 9.35 0.34 11.71
CA ALA A 68 10.08 0.21 10.45
C ALA A 68 9.33 -0.64 9.40
N SER A 69 8.08 -1.02 9.67
CA SER A 69 7.25 -1.81 8.76
C SER A 69 6.14 -0.93 8.24
N ASP A 70 6.03 -0.82 6.91
CA ASP A 70 4.93 -0.10 6.26
C ASP A 70 3.60 -0.84 6.39
N ASP A 71 3.65 -2.12 6.80
CA ASP A 71 2.47 -2.96 6.99
C ASP A 71 2.43 -3.53 8.42
N VAL A 72 1.30 -3.35 9.10
CA VAL A 72 1.06 -3.70 10.53
C VAL A 72 0.47 -5.11 10.64
N ASN A 73 0.96 -6.04 9.85
CA ASN A 73 0.47 -7.42 9.94
C ASN A 73 0.87 -8.05 11.28
N GLU A 74 -0.01 -8.92 11.83
CA GLU A 74 0.28 -9.67 13.04
C GLU A 74 1.62 -10.41 12.90
N PHE A 75 2.56 -10.13 13.80
CA PHE A 75 3.91 -10.67 13.73
C PHE A 75 4.21 -11.50 14.97
N THR A 76 4.74 -12.70 14.78
CA THR A 76 5.23 -13.55 15.88
C THR A 76 6.66 -13.99 15.59
N LEU A 77 7.58 -13.69 16.49
CA LEU A 77 8.95 -14.18 16.49
C LEU A 77 9.18 -15.00 17.74
N ASN A 78 9.59 -16.26 17.57
CA ASN A 78 9.92 -17.12 18.69
C ASN A 78 11.44 -17.20 18.85
N ASP A 79 11.88 -17.27 20.10
CA ASP A 79 13.27 -17.54 20.49
C ASP A 79 14.31 -16.57 19.91
N LEU A 80 14.02 -15.26 19.90
CA LEU A 80 15.02 -14.23 19.62
C LEU A 80 16.19 -14.37 20.61
N ASN A 81 17.36 -14.75 20.12
CA ASN A 81 18.53 -15.00 20.94
C ASN A 81 19.16 -13.68 21.42
N ILE A 82 19.12 -13.43 22.73
CA ILE A 82 19.70 -12.24 23.38
C ILE A 82 21.14 -12.53 23.88
N GLY A 83 21.63 -13.76 23.70
CA GLY A 83 22.94 -14.23 24.13
C GLY A 83 22.93 -14.92 25.49
N GLY A 84 23.96 -15.74 25.76
CA GLY A 84 24.15 -16.40 27.07
C GLY A 84 23.05 -17.39 27.47
N GLY A 85 22.39 -18.02 26.48
CA GLY A 85 21.31 -18.98 26.69
C GLY A 85 19.96 -18.35 27.06
N VAL A 86 19.80 -17.06 26.80
CA VAL A 86 18.58 -16.30 27.09
C VAL A 86 17.87 -15.96 25.77
N THR A 87 16.57 -16.23 25.70
CA THR A 87 15.76 -15.97 24.50
C THR A 87 14.56 -15.07 24.80
N ALA A 88 13.93 -14.51 23.77
CA ALA A 88 12.68 -13.78 23.90
C ALA A 88 11.70 -14.13 22.78
N ASP A 89 10.44 -14.40 23.13
CA ASP A 89 9.35 -14.49 22.14
C ASP A 89 8.67 -13.13 22.02
N ILE A 90 8.39 -12.67 20.81
CA ILE A 90 7.76 -11.39 20.52
C ILE A 90 6.49 -11.65 19.74
N ARG A 91 5.39 -11.04 20.17
CA ARG A 91 4.10 -11.11 19.49
C ARG A 91 3.51 -9.72 19.36
N LEU A 92 3.21 -9.32 18.13
CA LEU A 92 2.48 -8.12 17.78
C LEU A 92 1.07 -8.52 17.35
N THR A 93 0.06 -7.96 18.01
CA THR A 93 -1.34 -8.17 17.67
C THR A 93 -2.05 -6.84 17.60
N GLU A 94 -2.85 -6.63 16.58
CA GLU A 94 -3.75 -5.48 16.52
C GLU A 94 -5.10 -5.84 17.14
N LYS A 95 -5.58 -5.03 18.08
CA LYS A 95 -6.90 -5.22 18.68
C LYS A 95 -7.56 -3.87 18.93
N ASN A 96 -8.69 -3.63 18.26
CA ASN A 96 -9.50 -2.41 18.37
C ASN A 96 -8.68 -1.13 18.09
N GLY A 97 -7.91 -1.10 17.00
CA GLY A 97 -7.06 0.06 16.64
C GLY A 97 -5.90 0.31 17.60
N ARG A 98 -5.48 -0.71 18.34
CA ARG A 98 -4.32 -0.66 19.23
C ARG A 98 -3.38 -1.78 18.87
N VAL A 99 -2.11 -1.44 18.70
CA VAL A 99 -1.06 -2.41 18.49
C VAL A 99 -0.51 -2.82 19.84
N ILE A 100 -0.63 -4.09 20.14
CA ILE A 100 -0.17 -4.70 21.38
C ILE A 100 1.10 -5.48 21.06
N ILE A 101 2.23 -5.02 21.59
CA ILE A 101 3.50 -5.74 21.48
C ILE A 101 3.76 -6.42 22.82
N THR A 102 3.85 -7.73 22.77
CA THR A 102 4.10 -8.60 23.92
C THR A 102 5.46 -9.26 23.74
N ALA A 103 6.33 -9.18 24.73
CA ALA A 103 7.61 -9.87 24.73
C ALA A 103 7.73 -10.77 25.96
N THR A 104 8.15 -12.02 25.76
CA THR A 104 8.32 -13.03 26.80
C THR A 104 9.77 -13.49 26.83
N GLY A 105 10.56 -12.99 27.78
CA GLY A 105 11.94 -13.39 27.97
C GLY A 105 12.02 -14.70 28.76
N LYS A 106 12.89 -15.60 28.32
CA LYS A 106 13.10 -16.94 28.87
C LYS A 106 14.58 -17.15 29.20
N THR A 107 14.84 -17.66 30.39
CA THR A 107 16.11 -18.31 30.73
C THR A 107 15.85 -19.79 30.98
N GLN A 108 16.88 -20.55 31.36
CA GLN A 108 16.71 -21.96 31.76
C GLN A 108 15.80 -22.15 32.98
N LYS A 109 15.64 -21.12 33.82
CA LYS A 109 14.96 -21.23 35.13
C LYS A 109 13.86 -20.20 35.36
N ALA A 110 13.73 -19.18 34.51
CA ALA A 110 12.75 -18.11 34.68
C ALA A 110 12.10 -17.70 33.36
N VAL A 111 10.85 -17.26 33.43
CA VAL A 111 10.09 -16.69 32.32
C VAL A 111 9.44 -15.39 32.80
N LYS A 112 9.64 -14.28 32.08
CA LYS A 112 9.04 -12.99 32.38
C LYS A 112 8.40 -12.40 31.13
N LYS A 113 7.23 -11.78 31.31
CA LYS A 113 6.43 -11.20 30.23
C LYS A 113 6.30 -9.70 30.44
N VAL A 114 6.57 -8.93 29.40
CA VAL A 114 6.33 -7.48 29.34
C VAL A 114 5.43 -7.18 28.14
N GLN A 115 4.65 -6.11 28.24
CA GLN A 115 3.69 -5.73 27.20
C GLN A 115 3.66 -4.22 27.11
N THR A 116 3.60 -3.70 25.89
CA THR A 116 3.26 -2.30 25.61
C THR A 116 2.04 -2.25 24.70
N VAL A 117 1.23 -1.22 24.89
CA VAL A 117 0.04 -0.96 24.07
C VAL A 117 0.26 0.39 23.41
N ILE A 118 0.50 0.34 22.11
CA ILE A 118 0.54 1.53 21.27
C ILE A 118 -0.91 1.76 20.87
N SER A 119 -1.52 2.74 21.52
CA SER A 119 -2.82 3.23 21.04
C SER A 119 -2.50 3.98 19.77
N GLY A 120 -2.96 3.47 18.62
CA GLY A 120 -2.91 4.22 17.37
C GLY A 120 -3.78 5.47 17.54
N ALA A 121 -3.16 6.54 18.03
CA ALA A 121 -3.67 7.88 17.82
C ALA A 121 -2.77 8.46 16.75
N ASP A 122 -2.82 7.91 15.53
CA ASP A 122 -2.20 8.44 14.30
C ASP A 122 -0.97 9.31 14.53
N SER A 123 0.01 8.82 15.32
CA SER A 123 0.96 9.74 15.96
C SER A 123 2.14 10.13 15.08
N ASN A 124 2.02 9.92 13.76
CA ASN A 124 2.85 10.50 12.72
C ASN A 124 2.09 10.70 11.41
N TYR A 125 0.76 10.48 11.38
CA TYR A 125 -0.02 10.74 10.18
C TYR A 125 -0.42 12.22 10.18
N ILE A 126 0.46 13.07 9.65
CA ILE A 126 0.00 14.34 9.09
C ILE A 126 -0.70 13.91 7.80
N PRO A 127 -2.02 14.03 7.67
CA PRO A 127 -2.66 13.72 6.41
C PRO A 127 -2.06 14.63 5.35
N ASP A 128 -1.80 14.09 4.16
CA ASP A 128 -1.31 14.87 3.02
C ASP A 128 -2.27 16.04 2.70
N TYR A 129 -3.53 15.91 3.14
CA TYR A 129 -4.57 16.92 3.03
C TYR A 129 -5.35 17.10 4.34
N ALA A 130 -5.44 18.33 4.85
CA ALA A 130 -6.32 18.68 5.98
C ALA A 130 -7.30 19.79 5.59
N VAL A 131 -8.60 19.57 5.85
CA VAL A 131 -9.63 20.60 5.66
C VAL A 131 -10.20 21.04 7.00
N PHE A 132 -10.09 22.34 7.27
CA PHE A 132 -10.61 23.01 8.45
C PHE A 132 -11.81 23.86 8.08
N SER A 133 -12.98 23.55 8.64
CA SER A 133 -14.22 24.29 8.41
C SER A 133 -14.86 24.64 9.76
N ASP A 134 -15.42 25.84 9.87
CA ASP A 134 -16.21 26.24 11.04
C ASP A 134 -17.68 25.76 10.98
N SER A 135 -18.07 25.09 9.90
CA SER A 135 -19.41 24.60 9.62
C SER A 135 -19.41 23.10 9.26
N PRO A 136 -20.52 22.34 9.50
CA PRO A 136 -20.66 20.93 9.10
C PRO A 136 -20.34 20.70 7.63
N VAL A 137 -19.27 19.95 7.37
CA VAL A 137 -18.92 19.54 6.02
C VAL A 137 -19.82 18.39 5.62
N SER A 138 -20.68 18.62 4.61
CA SER A 138 -21.57 17.62 4.05
C SER A 138 -21.13 17.27 2.63
N ASN A 139 -21.29 16.00 2.23
CA ASN A 139 -20.96 15.47 0.90
C ASN A 139 -19.47 15.35 0.58
N VAL A 140 -18.57 15.35 1.58
CA VAL A 140 -17.21 14.84 1.36
C VAL A 140 -17.21 13.37 1.69
N VAL A 141 -16.75 12.56 0.74
CA VAL A 141 -16.68 11.13 0.89
C VAL A 141 -15.26 10.69 0.62
N THR A 142 -14.65 10.07 1.62
CA THR A 142 -13.39 9.37 1.49
C THR A 142 -13.65 8.02 0.83
N VAL A 143 -12.86 7.67 -0.17
CA VAL A 143 -13.00 6.43 -0.93
C VAL A 143 -11.88 5.49 -0.49
N ASP A 144 -12.21 4.25 -0.13
CA ASP A 144 -11.21 3.21 0.17
C ASP A 144 -10.51 2.83 -1.14
N SER A 145 -9.20 3.10 -1.22
CA SER A 145 -8.36 2.90 -2.40
C SER A 145 -8.38 1.46 -2.93
N ILE A 146 -8.66 0.49 -2.06
CA ILE A 146 -8.69 -0.93 -2.40
C ILE A 146 -10.06 -1.35 -2.94
N LYS A 147 -11.13 -0.55 -2.70
CA LYS A 147 -12.51 -1.00 -2.94
C LYS A 147 -13.36 -0.08 -3.80
N GLY A 148 -12.93 1.14 -4.10
CA GLY A 148 -13.74 2.14 -4.81
C GLY A 148 -15.06 2.49 -4.09
N LYS A 149 -15.22 2.03 -2.83
CA LYS A 149 -16.43 2.24 -2.04
C LYS A 149 -16.21 3.38 -1.07
N GLN A 150 -17.23 4.21 -0.95
CA GLN A 150 -17.32 5.23 0.08
C GLN A 150 -17.05 4.61 1.45
N ASN A 151 -15.98 5.04 2.12
CA ASN A 151 -15.63 4.61 3.46
C ASN A 151 -15.68 5.82 4.40
N PRO A 152 -16.84 6.08 5.04
CA PRO A 152 -16.99 7.22 5.94
C PRO A 152 -16.12 7.12 7.22
N ALA A 153 -15.46 5.99 7.48
CA ALA A 153 -14.57 5.83 8.64
C ALA A 153 -13.22 6.55 8.47
N LEU A 154 -12.80 6.86 7.24
CA LEU A 154 -11.59 7.65 6.97
C LEU A 154 -11.85 9.17 7.19
N LEU A 155 -13.11 9.56 7.33
CA LEU A 155 -13.52 10.93 7.61
C LEU A 155 -13.47 11.20 9.12
N TYR A 156 -12.33 11.68 9.61
CA TYR A 156 -12.20 12.08 11.02
C TYR A 156 -12.91 13.41 11.32
N GLN A 157 -14.19 13.32 11.70
CA GLN A 157 -14.97 14.47 12.19
C GLN A 157 -14.73 14.75 13.67
N ASN A 158 -14.69 16.03 14.04
CA ASN A 158 -14.60 16.57 15.41
C ASN A 158 -13.22 16.52 16.11
N ALA A 159 -12.20 17.22 15.61
CA ALA A 159 -11.09 17.60 16.50
C ALA A 159 -11.61 18.59 17.56
N PRO A 160 -11.42 18.28 18.85
CA PRO A 160 -12.04 19.02 19.93
C PRO A 160 -11.50 20.44 20.08
N THR A 161 -10.46 20.86 19.33
CA THR A 161 -9.84 22.19 19.41
C THR A 161 -9.20 22.67 18.10
N LEU A 162 -9.98 23.25 17.20
CA LEU A 162 -9.41 24.08 16.13
C LEU A 162 -8.89 25.41 16.70
N PRO A 163 -7.66 25.84 16.36
CA PRO A 163 -7.26 27.25 16.43
C PRO A 163 -8.31 28.13 15.76
N LYS A 164 -8.85 29.15 16.46
CA LYS A 164 -9.52 30.24 15.75
C LYS A 164 -8.42 31.04 15.06
N PHE A 165 -8.41 31.02 13.74
CA PHE A 165 -7.47 31.83 12.98
C PHE A 165 -8.03 33.25 12.84
N ASP A 166 -7.19 34.27 13.03
CA ASP A 166 -7.54 35.64 12.70
C ASP A 166 -7.47 35.80 11.17
N LEU A 167 -8.64 35.88 10.53
CA LEU A 167 -8.75 36.05 9.08
C LEU A 167 -8.09 37.33 8.58
N GLY A 168 -8.12 38.40 9.40
CA GLY A 168 -7.43 39.65 9.09
C GLY A 168 -5.92 39.45 9.05
N GLU A 169 -5.37 38.65 9.96
CA GLU A 169 -3.95 38.29 9.98
C GLU A 169 -3.57 37.40 8.79
N LEU A 170 -4.34 36.36 8.48
CA LEU A 170 -4.10 35.49 7.32
C LEU A 170 -4.18 36.26 5.99
N LYS A 171 -5.18 37.15 5.86
CA LYS A 171 -5.32 38.07 4.73
C LYS A 171 -4.14 39.05 4.63
N LYS A 172 -3.64 39.55 5.76
CA LYS A 172 -2.45 40.40 5.78
C LYS A 172 -1.20 39.64 5.36
N LEU A 173 -1.02 38.40 5.82
CA LEU A 173 0.13 37.56 5.50
C LEU A 173 0.17 37.15 4.02
N SER A 174 -0.97 36.82 3.41
CA SER A 174 -1.05 36.47 1.99
C SER A 174 -0.76 37.66 1.05
N LYS A 175 -1.03 38.89 1.50
CA LYS A 175 -0.68 40.13 0.79
C LYS A 175 0.81 40.47 0.84
N VAL A 176 1.59 39.87 1.75
CA VAL A 176 3.03 40.12 1.82
C VAL A 176 3.69 39.50 0.59
N THR A 177 4.29 40.34 -0.23
CA THR A 177 5.12 39.93 -1.35
C THR A 177 6.25 39.04 -0.88
N ARG A 178 6.32 37.80 -1.39
CA ARG A 178 7.35 36.83 -1.03
C ARG A 178 8.64 37.03 -1.82
N LYS A 179 9.63 36.17 -1.58
CA LYS A 179 10.95 36.21 -2.24
C LYS A 179 10.86 36.08 -3.77
N ASP A 180 9.79 35.46 -4.26
CA ASP A 180 9.44 35.32 -5.67
C ASP A 180 8.80 36.58 -6.28
N GLY A 181 8.61 37.65 -5.49
CA GLY A 181 7.97 38.87 -5.93
C GLY A 181 6.44 38.78 -6.05
N LYS A 182 5.82 37.69 -5.61
CA LYS A 182 4.37 37.47 -5.73
C LYS A 182 3.66 37.62 -4.38
N SER A 183 2.45 38.15 -4.41
CA SER A 183 1.48 38.00 -3.31
C SER A 183 0.51 36.88 -3.68
N TYR A 184 0.15 36.05 -2.71
CA TYR A 184 -0.80 34.95 -2.90
C TYR A 184 -2.18 35.31 -2.36
N TYR A 185 -2.57 36.57 -2.58
CA TYR A 185 -3.87 37.12 -2.21
C TYR A 185 -4.70 37.38 -3.46
N TYR A 186 -5.93 36.89 -3.47
CA TYR A 186 -6.88 37.00 -4.58
C TYR A 186 -8.16 37.69 -4.10
N ASP A 187 -8.43 38.88 -4.65
CA ASP A 187 -9.64 39.68 -4.38
C ASP A 187 -10.83 39.17 -5.21
N GLY A 188 -11.15 37.89 -5.04
CA GLY A 188 -12.16 37.17 -5.82
C GLY A 188 -11.91 35.66 -5.82
N ASP A 189 -12.40 34.99 -6.86
CA ASP A 189 -12.22 33.55 -7.05
C ASP A 189 -10.79 33.22 -7.49
N LEU A 190 -10.31 32.02 -7.12
CA LEU A 190 -9.03 31.46 -7.51
C LEU A 190 -9.26 30.11 -8.21
N THR A 191 -8.60 29.89 -9.35
CA THR A 191 -8.46 28.56 -9.94
C THR A 191 -7.01 28.12 -9.77
N VAL A 192 -6.82 26.93 -9.21
CA VAL A 192 -5.53 26.27 -9.00
C VAL A 192 -5.37 25.21 -10.09
N ASP A 193 -4.52 25.49 -11.07
CA ASP A 193 -4.19 24.60 -12.19
C ASP A 193 -2.68 24.30 -12.24
N GLU A 194 -2.20 23.59 -13.26
CA GLU A 194 -0.79 23.19 -13.41
C GLU A 194 0.20 24.37 -13.38
N SER A 195 -0.26 25.57 -13.75
CA SER A 195 0.58 26.77 -13.71
C SER A 195 0.72 27.36 -12.30
N PHE A 196 -0.10 26.90 -11.35
CA PHE A 196 -0.13 27.37 -9.98
C PHE A 196 0.91 26.64 -9.12
N ASN A 197 2.11 27.21 -9.05
CA ASN A 197 3.23 26.67 -8.27
C ASN A 197 3.69 27.66 -7.17
N PRO A 198 2.97 27.76 -6.04
CA PRO A 198 3.41 28.53 -4.89
C PRO A 198 4.60 27.87 -4.18
N PRO A 199 5.57 28.64 -3.64
CA PRO A 199 6.63 28.08 -2.82
C PRO A 199 6.09 27.34 -1.59
N PRO A 200 6.83 26.36 -1.03
CA PRO A 200 6.47 25.73 0.22
C PRO A 200 6.26 26.74 1.35
N ASN A 201 5.37 26.38 2.26
CA ASN A 201 4.83 27.16 3.36
C ASN A 201 4.14 28.47 2.95
N THR A 202 3.48 28.48 1.79
CA THR A 202 2.73 29.65 1.28
C THR A 202 1.30 29.69 1.77
N ILE A 203 0.86 30.86 2.24
CA ILE A 203 -0.55 31.14 2.56
C ILE A 203 -1.18 31.74 1.32
N VAL A 204 -2.06 30.98 0.68
CA VAL A 204 -2.87 31.39 -0.45
C VAL A 204 -4.25 31.78 0.08
N TYR A 205 -4.67 33.03 -0.13
CA TYR A 205 -5.95 33.54 0.37
C TYR A 205 -6.81 34.02 -0.79
N ALA A 206 -8.03 33.51 -0.90
CA ALA A 206 -9.03 33.97 -1.84
C ALA A 206 -10.26 34.53 -1.09
N GLU A 207 -10.71 35.72 -1.46
CA GLU A 207 -11.97 36.30 -0.94
C GLU A 207 -13.20 35.55 -1.46
N GLY A 208 -13.09 34.91 -2.62
CA GLY A 208 -14.15 34.14 -3.26
C GLY A 208 -13.92 32.63 -3.17
N LYS A 209 -14.38 31.93 -4.21
CA LYS A 209 -14.28 30.49 -4.35
C LYS A 209 -12.86 30.06 -4.75
N ILE A 210 -12.33 28.97 -4.20
CA ILE A 210 -11.15 28.29 -4.74
C ILE A 210 -11.59 27.06 -5.54
N THR A 211 -11.13 26.92 -6.78
CA THR A 211 -11.38 25.75 -7.63
C THR A 211 -10.05 25.05 -7.93
N PHE A 212 -9.89 23.83 -7.46
CA PHE A 212 -8.70 22.99 -7.65
C PHE A 212 -8.90 22.10 -8.89
N LYS A 213 -8.10 22.33 -9.96
CA LYS A 213 -8.09 21.54 -11.21
C LYS A 213 -6.94 20.55 -11.30
N LYS A 214 -5.71 21.04 -11.13
CA LYS A 214 -4.47 20.26 -10.96
C LYS A 214 -3.46 21.12 -10.21
N GLY A 215 -2.60 20.53 -9.38
CA GLY A 215 -1.64 21.26 -8.57
C GLY A 215 -0.24 20.77 -8.84
N LYS A 216 0.71 21.70 -8.93
CA LYS A 216 2.14 21.38 -9.05
C LYS A 216 2.92 22.30 -8.12
N TRP A 217 3.17 21.85 -6.90
CA TRP A 217 4.01 22.58 -5.94
C TRP A 217 4.73 21.63 -5.00
N ASP A 218 5.91 22.05 -4.53
CA ASP A 218 6.70 21.23 -3.62
C ASP A 218 6.38 21.58 -2.17
N GLY A 219 5.97 20.58 -1.39
CA GLY A 219 5.75 20.71 0.06
C GLY A 219 4.44 21.38 0.45
N ALA A 220 4.42 21.98 1.65
CA ALA A 220 3.18 22.40 2.31
C ALA A 220 2.63 23.75 1.81
N VAL A 221 1.38 23.81 1.37
CA VAL A 221 0.68 25.05 1.00
C VAL A 221 -0.63 25.18 1.77
N TYR A 222 -0.87 26.38 2.30
CA TYR A 222 -2.01 26.71 3.15
C TYR A 222 -3.01 27.56 2.36
N PHE A 223 -4.12 26.97 1.94
CA PHE A 223 -5.20 27.67 1.24
C PHE A 223 -6.25 28.18 2.24
N VAL A 224 -6.73 29.39 2.02
CA VAL A 224 -7.82 30.01 2.76
C VAL A 224 -8.85 30.51 1.76
N ALA A 225 -10.04 29.93 1.75
CA ALA A 225 -11.14 30.38 0.90
C ALA A 225 -12.22 31.02 1.75
N ASN A 226 -12.48 32.31 1.55
CA ASN A 226 -13.59 33.01 2.21
C ASN A 226 -14.95 32.69 1.53
N GLY A 227 -14.94 32.02 0.38
CA GLY A 227 -16.10 31.42 -0.30
C GLY A 227 -16.07 29.88 -0.34
N ASP A 228 -16.66 29.27 -1.38
CA ASP A 228 -16.69 27.82 -1.56
C ASP A 228 -15.30 27.26 -1.94
N ALA A 229 -15.01 26.01 -1.61
CA ALA A 229 -13.93 25.27 -2.26
C ALA A 229 -14.52 24.18 -3.16
N ALA A 230 -13.97 24.06 -4.37
CA ALA A 230 -14.35 23.03 -5.32
C ALA A 230 -13.13 22.28 -5.83
N PHE A 231 -13.23 20.97 -5.93
CA PHE A 231 -12.22 20.12 -6.57
C PHE A 231 -12.82 19.58 -7.87
N ALA A 232 -12.09 19.71 -8.96
CA ALA A 232 -12.38 18.98 -10.20
C ALA A 232 -11.93 17.53 -10.02
N ASP A 233 -12.58 16.57 -10.68
CA ASP A 233 -12.16 15.17 -10.58
C ASP A 233 -10.84 14.89 -11.29
N SER A 234 -10.44 15.76 -12.23
CA SER A 234 -9.10 15.80 -12.81
C SER A 234 -8.02 16.20 -11.81
N TRP A 235 -8.38 16.57 -10.57
CA TRP A 235 -7.44 16.87 -9.50
C TRP A 235 -6.68 15.60 -9.12
N LYS A 236 -5.69 15.26 -9.94
CA LYS A 236 -4.66 14.31 -9.62
C LYS A 236 -3.48 15.11 -9.14
N ASN A 237 -3.09 14.87 -7.90
CA ASN A 237 -1.77 15.26 -7.46
C ASN A 237 -0.82 14.13 -7.88
N SER A 238 0.01 14.39 -8.90
CA SER A 238 0.93 13.41 -9.46
C SER A 238 2.18 13.19 -8.62
N ASP A 239 2.45 14.06 -7.64
CA ASP A 239 3.69 14.02 -6.84
C ASP A 239 3.37 13.76 -5.37
N ASP A 240 3.95 12.71 -4.78
CA ASP A 240 3.70 12.26 -3.38
C ASP A 240 4.02 13.31 -2.29
N ASP A 241 4.55 14.49 -2.66
CA ASP A 241 5.04 15.53 -1.74
C ASP A 241 4.12 16.74 -1.54
N VAL A 242 2.98 16.83 -2.23
CA VAL A 242 2.03 17.94 -2.02
C VAL A 242 1.32 17.79 -0.68
N LYS A 243 1.60 18.72 0.22
CA LYS A 243 0.92 18.85 1.51
C LYS A 243 -0.03 20.04 1.45
N MET A 244 -1.32 19.84 1.64
CA MET A 244 -2.32 20.92 1.55
C MET A 244 -3.11 21.08 2.83
N VAL A 245 -3.23 22.33 3.29
CA VAL A 245 -4.14 22.71 4.38
C VAL A 245 -5.15 23.71 3.86
N LEU A 246 -6.44 23.38 3.88
CA LEU A 246 -7.53 24.24 3.41
C LEU A 246 -8.37 24.75 4.59
N TYR A 247 -8.49 26.06 4.75
CA TYR A 247 -9.33 26.72 5.76
C TYR A 247 -10.52 27.44 5.12
N LEU A 248 -11.74 27.12 5.56
CA LEU A 248 -13.02 27.62 5.04
C LEU A 248 -13.83 28.35 6.12
N PRO A 249 -13.52 29.63 6.40
CA PRO A 249 -14.33 30.43 7.31
C PRO A 249 -15.74 30.73 6.78
N ASN A 250 -16.72 30.73 7.67
CA ASN A 250 -18.12 31.11 7.50
C ASN A 250 -18.88 30.32 6.41
N SER A 251 -18.37 29.17 5.95
CA SER A 251 -18.95 28.47 4.80
C SER A 251 -20.16 27.62 5.21
N GLN A 252 -21.35 28.22 5.20
CA GLN A 252 -22.58 27.46 5.47
C GLN A 252 -22.92 26.41 4.39
N LYS A 253 -22.20 26.37 3.25
CA LYS A 253 -22.40 25.39 2.17
C LYS A 253 -21.14 25.00 1.38
N LYS A 254 -20.66 23.78 1.68
CA LYS A 254 -20.13 22.73 0.79
C LYS A 254 -18.79 22.99 0.07
N VAL A 255 -17.76 22.29 0.55
CA VAL A 255 -16.79 21.65 -0.37
C VAL A 255 -17.60 20.88 -1.40
N LYS A 256 -17.53 21.29 -2.67
CA LYS A 256 -18.19 20.57 -3.77
C LYS A 256 -17.11 19.84 -4.53
N LEU A 257 -17.18 18.51 -4.54
CA LEU A 257 -16.70 17.79 -5.70
C LEU A 257 -17.59 18.27 -6.84
N LEU A 258 -17.00 18.97 -7.81
CA LEU A 258 -17.74 19.20 -9.04
C LEU A 258 -18.02 17.81 -9.58
N PRO A 259 -19.27 17.44 -9.91
CA PRO A 259 -19.51 16.15 -10.53
C PRO A 259 -18.62 16.09 -11.76
N VAL A 260 -18.04 14.92 -11.99
CA VAL A 260 -17.37 14.61 -13.24
C VAL A 260 -18.37 15.01 -14.30
N ASN A 261 -18.08 16.08 -15.03
CA ASN A 261 -18.19 15.90 -16.45
C ASN A 261 -17.06 14.92 -16.73
N SER A 262 -17.35 13.63 -16.61
CA SER A 262 -16.54 12.60 -17.24
C SER A 262 -16.74 12.90 -18.71
N ASP A 263 -15.98 13.87 -19.21
CA ASP A 263 -15.74 13.96 -20.64
C ASP A 263 -15.00 12.69 -21.10
N ASP A 264 -14.65 11.77 -20.19
CA ASP A 264 -14.36 10.35 -20.39
C ASP A 264 -15.50 9.44 -19.89
N ASP A 265 -16.71 9.58 -20.43
CA ASP A 265 -17.56 8.39 -20.44
C ASP A 265 -16.81 7.33 -21.28
N PRO A 266 -16.61 6.10 -20.75
CA PRO A 266 -15.88 5.06 -21.46
C PRO A 266 -16.53 4.81 -22.82
N VAL A 267 -15.70 4.62 -23.84
CA VAL A 267 -16.17 4.37 -25.22
C VAL A 267 -17.05 3.13 -25.23
N ASP A 268 -18.35 3.32 -25.54
CA ASP A 268 -19.29 2.21 -25.64
C ASP A 268 -18.94 1.34 -26.83
N PHE A 269 -19.01 0.02 -26.66
CA PHE A 269 -18.71 -0.94 -27.73
C PHE A 269 -19.50 -2.23 -27.60
N LYS A 270 -19.58 -2.96 -28.71
CA LYS A 270 -20.09 -4.33 -28.75
C LYS A 270 -19.04 -5.26 -29.34
N VAL A 271 -18.92 -6.46 -28.80
CA VAL A 271 -18.28 -7.59 -29.47
C VAL A 271 -19.32 -8.29 -30.33
N ASP A 272 -19.19 -8.23 -31.66
CA ASP A 272 -20.03 -8.96 -32.61
C ASP A 272 -19.14 -9.86 -33.47
N LYS A 273 -19.45 -11.15 -33.51
CA LYS A 273 -18.66 -12.18 -34.21
C LYS A 273 -17.16 -12.09 -33.89
N GLY A 274 -16.81 -11.78 -32.64
CA GLY A 274 -15.43 -11.67 -32.17
C GLY A 274 -14.70 -10.38 -32.58
N GLU A 275 -15.34 -9.46 -33.30
CA GLU A 275 -14.82 -8.11 -33.53
C GLU A 275 -15.26 -7.15 -32.41
N VAL A 276 -14.35 -6.27 -31.97
CA VAL A 276 -14.71 -5.11 -31.13
C VAL A 276 -15.24 -4.02 -32.04
N ILE A 277 -16.50 -3.60 -31.85
CA ILE A 277 -17.16 -2.59 -32.67
C ILE A 277 -17.57 -1.39 -31.77
N PRO A 278 -16.75 -0.34 -31.71
CA PRO A 278 -17.07 0.88 -30.96
C PRO A 278 -18.30 1.60 -31.52
N GLN A 279 -19.11 2.21 -30.65
CA GLN A 279 -20.34 2.94 -31.02
C GLN A 279 -20.12 4.45 -31.20
N GLU A 280 -18.95 4.95 -30.80
CA GLU A 280 -18.50 6.34 -30.96
C GLU A 280 -17.06 6.39 -31.55
N PRO A 281 -16.57 7.55 -32.01
CA PRO A 281 -15.17 7.72 -32.40
C PRO A 281 -14.22 7.33 -31.26
N TYR A 282 -13.09 6.72 -31.59
CA TYR A 282 -12.24 6.11 -30.57
C TYR A 282 -10.76 6.05 -30.99
N ALA A 283 -9.89 6.03 -29.99
CA ALA A 283 -8.55 5.48 -30.02
C ALA A 283 -8.54 4.10 -29.34
N ALA A 284 -7.53 3.27 -29.62
CA ALA A 284 -7.41 1.97 -28.95
C ALA A 284 -5.96 1.59 -28.66
N SER A 285 -5.76 0.81 -27.61
CA SER A 285 -4.50 0.14 -27.28
C SER A 285 -4.69 -1.37 -27.22
N ILE A 286 -3.61 -2.08 -27.50
CA ILE A 286 -3.55 -3.54 -27.47
C ILE A 286 -2.50 -3.93 -26.45
N THR A 287 -2.91 -4.64 -25.41
CA THR A 287 -2.01 -5.12 -24.36
C THR A 287 -1.91 -6.63 -24.42
N VAL A 288 -0.71 -7.18 -24.60
CA VAL A 288 -0.48 -8.61 -24.36
C VAL A 288 -0.29 -8.77 -22.86
N ILE A 289 -1.24 -9.43 -22.19
CA ILE A 289 -1.17 -9.73 -20.76
C ILE A 289 -0.15 -10.85 -20.53
N GLY A 290 -0.17 -11.87 -21.39
CA GLY A 290 0.72 -13.02 -21.29
C GLY A 290 0.39 -14.11 -22.31
N GLY A 291 1.05 -15.24 -22.17
CA GLY A 291 0.85 -16.45 -22.95
C GLY A 291 1.79 -17.54 -22.45
N ASP A 292 1.42 -18.80 -22.65
CA ASP A 292 2.27 -19.96 -22.36
C ASP A 292 1.99 -21.02 -23.43
N LEU A 293 2.98 -21.36 -24.25
CA LEU A 293 2.82 -22.32 -25.36
C LEU A 293 4.09 -23.16 -25.54
N PRO A 294 4.34 -24.13 -24.66
CA PRO A 294 5.51 -24.99 -24.74
C PRO A 294 5.33 -26.03 -25.86
N PHE A 295 6.23 -26.04 -26.84
CA PHE A 295 6.36 -27.11 -27.82
C PHE A 295 7.52 -28.04 -27.48
N GLY A 296 7.34 -29.32 -27.73
CA GLY A 296 8.39 -30.32 -27.65
C GLY A 296 8.80 -30.79 -29.04
N TYR A 297 10.11 -30.92 -29.28
CA TYR A 297 10.59 -31.58 -30.48
C TYR A 297 11.70 -32.60 -30.16
N TRP A 298 11.63 -33.75 -30.84
CA TRP A 298 12.60 -34.82 -30.66
C TRP A 298 13.86 -34.54 -31.47
N ILE A 299 14.99 -34.42 -30.80
CA ILE A 299 16.31 -34.27 -31.45
C ILE A 299 16.87 -35.64 -31.78
N PHE A 300 16.80 -36.57 -30.83
CA PHE A 300 17.11 -37.98 -31.01
C PHE A 300 15.97 -38.79 -30.41
N TRP A 301 15.03 -39.24 -31.24
CA TRP A 301 13.96 -40.09 -30.75
C TRP A 301 14.51 -41.46 -30.31
N PRO A 302 14.09 -42.02 -29.15
CA PRO A 302 13.20 -41.47 -28.12
C PRO A 302 13.95 -40.87 -26.91
N PHE A 303 15.23 -40.54 -27.04
CA PHE A 303 16.12 -40.23 -25.92
C PHE A 303 16.19 -38.74 -25.55
N TRP A 304 15.94 -37.83 -26.49
CA TRP A 304 16.11 -36.40 -26.24
C TRP A 304 15.00 -35.55 -26.85
N LEU A 305 14.09 -35.10 -25.99
CA LEU A 305 13.02 -34.13 -26.26
C LEU A 305 13.49 -32.78 -25.72
N GLU A 306 13.61 -31.78 -26.59
CA GLU A 306 13.83 -30.40 -26.17
C GLU A 306 12.48 -29.68 -26.18
N VAL A 307 12.14 -29.08 -25.04
CA VAL A 307 10.95 -28.25 -24.87
C VAL A 307 11.38 -26.80 -25.03
N TYR A 308 10.61 -26.03 -25.78
CA TYR A 308 10.83 -24.60 -26.00
C TYR A 308 9.49 -23.88 -26.06
N ASP A 309 9.49 -22.59 -25.70
CA ASP A 309 8.30 -21.76 -25.85
C ASP A 309 8.13 -21.40 -27.32
N ALA A 310 7.05 -21.88 -27.92
CA ALA A 310 6.75 -21.64 -29.31
C ALA A 310 6.49 -20.14 -29.52
N PRO A 311 7.16 -19.48 -30.47
CA PRO A 311 6.92 -18.07 -30.68
C PRO A 311 5.49 -17.79 -31.13
N ILE A 312 4.93 -16.69 -30.66
CA ILE A 312 3.60 -16.20 -31.03
C ILE A 312 3.74 -14.81 -31.60
N THR A 313 3.13 -14.55 -32.76
CA THR A 313 3.09 -13.21 -33.37
C THR A 313 1.66 -12.71 -33.46
N VAL A 314 1.44 -11.42 -33.23
CA VAL A 314 0.12 -10.77 -33.26
C VAL A 314 -0.01 -9.87 -34.48
N LYS A 315 -1.20 -9.90 -35.10
CA LYS A 315 -1.59 -9.05 -36.23
C LYS A 315 -2.95 -8.42 -35.93
N ILE A 316 -3.03 -7.10 -36.00
CA ILE A 316 -4.24 -6.31 -35.74
C ILE A 316 -4.78 -5.76 -37.05
N LYS A 317 -6.09 -5.79 -37.25
CA LYS A 317 -6.74 -5.11 -38.36
C LYS A 317 -7.87 -4.22 -37.84
N VAL A 318 -7.84 -2.95 -38.22
CA VAL A 318 -8.87 -1.97 -37.89
C VAL A 318 -9.65 -1.61 -39.16
N GLY A 319 -10.94 -1.95 -39.18
CA GLY A 319 -11.82 -1.82 -40.34
C GLY A 319 -11.25 -2.48 -41.59
N ASP A 320 -11.25 -1.71 -42.68
CA ASP A 320 -10.68 -2.09 -43.98
C ASP A 320 -9.22 -1.66 -44.15
N GLY A 321 -8.59 -1.16 -43.08
CA GLY A 321 -7.20 -0.76 -43.08
C GLY A 321 -6.22 -1.91 -43.32
N ASN A 322 -4.97 -1.55 -43.60
CA ASN A 322 -3.87 -2.51 -43.71
C ASN A 322 -3.62 -3.17 -42.34
N PRO A 323 -3.24 -4.47 -42.32
CA PRO A 323 -2.89 -5.14 -41.08
C PRO A 323 -1.64 -4.51 -40.46
N MET A 324 -1.68 -4.34 -39.14
CA MET A 324 -0.60 -3.82 -38.31
C MET A 324 0.05 -4.96 -37.51
N TYR A 325 1.33 -4.82 -37.21
CA TYR A 325 2.13 -5.78 -36.44
C TYR A 325 2.76 -5.04 -35.25
N PRO A 326 2.00 -4.88 -34.14
CA PRO A 326 2.37 -3.97 -33.07
C PRO A 326 3.67 -4.33 -32.35
N PHE A 327 4.01 -5.62 -32.29
CA PHE A 327 5.12 -6.13 -31.49
C PHE A 327 6.30 -6.64 -32.32
N GLY A 328 6.38 -6.27 -33.61
CA GLY A 328 7.51 -6.64 -34.46
C GLY A 328 7.18 -6.64 -35.95
N PRO A 329 8.15 -7.02 -36.81
CA PRO A 329 7.95 -7.03 -38.25
C PRO A 329 6.97 -8.12 -38.68
N SER A 330 6.26 -7.90 -39.80
CA SER A 330 5.46 -8.95 -40.42
C SER A 330 6.33 -10.19 -40.71
N PRO A 331 5.97 -11.38 -40.18
CA PRO A 331 6.69 -12.61 -40.48
C PRO A 331 6.50 -13.03 -41.94
N GLY A 332 5.52 -12.46 -42.65
CA GLY A 332 5.17 -12.75 -44.04
C GLY A 332 4.05 -13.79 -44.17
N PRO A 333 3.40 -13.89 -45.35
CA PRO A 333 2.23 -14.75 -45.55
C PRO A 333 2.59 -16.23 -45.74
N HIS A 334 3.87 -16.57 -45.88
CA HIS A 334 4.32 -17.90 -46.24
C HIS A 334 4.23 -18.88 -45.06
N ALA A 335 4.17 -20.17 -45.39
CA ALA A 335 4.23 -21.25 -44.40
C ALA A 335 5.60 -21.34 -43.70
N ARG A 336 6.62 -20.62 -44.18
CA ARG A 336 7.95 -20.53 -43.58
C ARG A 336 8.38 -19.07 -43.47
N SER A 337 8.89 -18.70 -42.30
CA SER A 337 9.33 -17.35 -41.99
C SER A 337 10.72 -17.36 -41.39
N LEU A 338 11.53 -16.36 -41.72
CA LEU A 338 12.88 -16.23 -41.20
C LEU A 338 12.84 -16.14 -39.67
N ARG A 339 13.71 -16.92 -39.00
CA ARG A 339 13.79 -16.97 -37.53
C ARG A 339 13.89 -15.59 -36.89
N ALA A 340 14.70 -14.70 -37.47
CA ALA A 340 14.88 -13.34 -36.96
C ALA A 340 13.56 -12.52 -36.95
N LYS A 341 12.72 -12.65 -37.99
CA LYS A 341 11.45 -11.91 -38.05
C LYS A 341 10.42 -12.43 -37.04
N VAL A 342 10.32 -13.75 -36.91
CA VAL A 342 9.41 -14.38 -35.95
C VAL A 342 9.84 -14.05 -34.52
N ASN A 343 11.13 -14.18 -34.22
CA ASN A 343 11.66 -13.84 -32.90
C ASN A 343 11.48 -12.35 -32.57
N ALA A 344 11.68 -11.46 -33.53
CA ALA A 344 11.48 -10.02 -33.33
C ALA A 344 10.00 -9.64 -33.14
N GLY A 345 9.05 -10.51 -33.50
CA GLY A 345 7.62 -10.34 -33.28
C GLY A 345 7.05 -11.24 -32.18
N ASN A 346 7.91 -11.94 -31.43
CA ASN A 346 7.48 -12.93 -30.47
C ASN A 346 6.92 -12.27 -29.20
N VAL A 347 5.64 -12.47 -28.92
CA VAL A 347 5.00 -12.01 -27.68
C VAL A 347 4.98 -13.09 -26.59
N ASN A 348 5.41 -14.32 -26.90
CA ASN A 348 5.57 -15.42 -25.95
C ASN A 348 7.04 -15.57 -25.54
N ASP A 349 7.61 -14.49 -25.01
CA ASP A 349 9.04 -14.36 -24.66
C ASP A 349 9.26 -13.96 -23.19
N HIS A 350 8.21 -13.99 -22.37
CA HIS A 350 8.17 -13.62 -20.94
C HIS A 350 8.37 -12.14 -20.60
N HIS A 351 8.28 -11.21 -21.57
CA HIS A 351 8.31 -9.75 -21.31
C HIS A 351 6.92 -9.10 -21.32
N ASN A 352 5.94 -9.73 -20.68
CA ASN A 352 4.55 -9.23 -20.59
C ASN A 352 4.20 -8.84 -19.14
N PRO A 353 3.32 -7.84 -18.92
CA PRO A 353 2.48 -7.19 -19.93
C PRO A 353 3.24 -6.20 -20.82
N ARG A 354 2.79 -6.02 -22.07
CA ARG A 354 3.25 -4.93 -22.94
C ARG A 354 2.11 -4.34 -23.75
N THR A 355 2.14 -3.04 -23.99
CA THR A 355 1.06 -2.30 -24.64
C THR A 355 1.53 -1.64 -25.93
N TYR A 356 0.65 -1.60 -26.92
CA TYR A 356 0.83 -0.84 -28.15
C TYR A 356 -0.40 0.02 -28.39
N VAL A 357 -0.21 1.34 -28.38
CA VAL A 357 -1.27 2.31 -28.73
C VAL A 357 -1.36 2.40 -30.25
N LEU A 358 -2.56 2.22 -30.80
CA LEU A 358 -2.77 2.33 -32.23
C LEU A 358 -2.51 3.77 -32.70
N PRO A 359 -1.93 3.97 -33.91
CA PRO A 359 -1.36 5.27 -34.29
C PRO A 359 -2.38 6.36 -34.63
N ASN A 360 -3.66 6.01 -34.85
CA ASN A 360 -4.69 6.93 -35.30
C ASN A 360 -5.94 6.81 -34.43
N ASP A 361 -6.75 7.87 -34.44
CA ASP A 361 -8.14 7.81 -34.04
C ASP A 361 -9.00 7.24 -35.18
N TYR A 362 -10.07 6.54 -34.83
CA TYR A 362 -10.93 5.81 -35.76
C TYR A 362 -12.38 6.25 -35.59
N ALA A 363 -13.13 6.22 -36.69
CA ALA A 363 -14.55 6.54 -36.67
C ALA A 363 -15.36 5.44 -35.96
N ALA A 364 -16.49 5.84 -35.36
CA ALA A 364 -17.50 4.92 -34.82
C ALA A 364 -17.85 3.80 -35.80
N GLY A 365 -18.06 2.59 -35.29
CA GLY A 365 -18.41 1.42 -36.09
C GLY A 365 -17.24 0.80 -36.87
N THR A 366 -16.01 1.32 -36.75
CA THR A 366 -14.83 0.70 -37.34
C THR A 366 -14.41 -0.51 -36.48
N PRO A 367 -14.51 -1.77 -36.97
CA PRO A 367 -14.24 -2.93 -36.14
C PRO A 367 -12.74 -3.15 -35.89
N ILE A 368 -12.38 -3.68 -34.74
CA ILE A 368 -11.04 -4.21 -34.46
C ILE A 368 -11.10 -5.73 -34.46
N SER A 369 -10.22 -6.35 -35.24
CA SER A 369 -10.00 -7.79 -35.20
C SER A 369 -8.53 -8.12 -34.93
N VAL A 370 -8.33 -9.22 -34.21
CA VAL A 370 -7.01 -9.72 -33.85
C VAL A 370 -6.78 -11.11 -34.41
N THR A 371 -5.58 -11.33 -34.93
CA THR A 371 -5.08 -12.62 -35.36
C THR A 371 -3.80 -12.95 -34.60
N ALA A 372 -3.74 -14.13 -34.01
CA ALA A 372 -2.54 -14.67 -33.40
C ALA A 372 -2.03 -15.86 -34.22
N THR A 373 -0.72 -16.07 -34.20
CA THR A 373 -0.08 -17.16 -34.96
C THR A 373 1.03 -17.78 -34.15
N SER A 374 0.94 -19.09 -33.90
CA SER A 374 2.01 -19.88 -33.29
C SER A 374 2.97 -20.42 -34.35
N TRP A 375 4.25 -20.49 -33.98
CA TRP A 375 5.34 -20.86 -34.88
C TRP A 375 6.11 -22.05 -34.31
N ALA A 376 6.28 -23.09 -35.12
CA ALA A 376 7.06 -24.29 -34.75
C ALA A 376 8.39 -24.34 -35.50
N TRP A 377 9.42 -24.91 -34.89
CA TRP A 377 10.69 -25.16 -35.58
C TRP A 377 10.50 -26.06 -36.78
N SER A 378 10.99 -25.62 -37.94
CA SER A 378 10.92 -26.45 -39.15
C SER A 378 11.82 -27.69 -39.05
N ARG A 379 12.96 -27.58 -38.37
CA ARG A 379 13.95 -28.62 -38.04
C ARG A 379 14.84 -28.15 -36.87
N PRO A 380 15.52 -29.06 -36.15
CA PRO A 380 16.45 -28.71 -35.04
C PRO A 380 17.51 -27.66 -35.41
N TRP A 381 17.92 -27.63 -36.68
CA TRP A 381 18.94 -26.72 -37.21
C TRP A 381 18.36 -25.71 -38.21
N GLY A 382 17.04 -25.54 -38.19
CA GLY A 382 16.33 -24.68 -39.13
C GLY A 382 16.61 -23.20 -38.89
N ARG A 383 16.90 -22.45 -39.95
CA ARG A 383 16.95 -20.97 -39.92
C ARG A 383 15.56 -20.32 -40.02
N ALA A 384 14.50 -21.13 -39.97
CA ALA A 384 13.13 -20.71 -40.21
C ALA A 384 12.15 -21.46 -39.31
N TYR A 385 11.10 -20.76 -38.90
CA TYR A 385 9.91 -21.38 -38.35
C TYR A 385 8.96 -21.76 -39.46
N HIS A 386 8.10 -22.73 -39.20
CA HIS A 386 6.87 -22.92 -39.95
C HIS A 386 5.68 -22.52 -39.11
N ARG A 387 4.62 -22.08 -39.78
CA ARG A 387 3.35 -21.77 -39.11
C ARG A 387 2.75 -23.05 -38.55
N ASN A 388 2.47 -23.08 -37.25
CA ASN A 388 1.77 -24.19 -36.62
C ASN A 388 0.26 -23.98 -36.71
N LEU A 389 -0.26 -22.96 -36.01
CA LEU A 389 -1.67 -22.60 -36.02
C LEU A 389 -1.82 -21.08 -36.15
N GLU A 390 -2.88 -20.66 -36.83
CA GLU A 390 -3.34 -19.27 -36.89
C GLU A 390 -4.80 -19.27 -36.45
N ALA A 391 -5.11 -18.35 -35.55
CA ALA A 391 -6.45 -18.12 -35.03
C ALA A 391 -6.81 -16.64 -35.21
N ASN A 392 -7.96 -16.39 -35.83
CA ASN A 392 -8.50 -15.06 -36.03
C ASN A 392 -9.79 -14.91 -35.22
N SER A 393 -9.84 -13.89 -34.37
CA SER A 393 -11.00 -13.55 -33.53
C SER A 393 -12.35 -13.54 -34.26
N VAL A 394 -12.37 -13.24 -35.56
CA VAL A 394 -13.61 -13.22 -36.37
C VAL A 394 -14.02 -14.59 -36.87
N ARG A 395 -13.05 -15.38 -37.35
CA ARG A 395 -13.29 -16.61 -38.11
C ARG A 395 -13.19 -17.88 -37.26
N ASP A 396 -12.43 -17.83 -36.19
CA ASP A 396 -12.03 -18.98 -35.39
C ASP A 396 -12.58 -18.86 -33.95
N GLN A 397 -13.87 -18.53 -33.82
CA GLN A 397 -14.57 -18.33 -32.53
C GLN A 397 -14.64 -19.59 -31.66
N ASP A 398 -14.30 -20.75 -32.22
CA ASP A 398 -14.16 -22.01 -31.50
C ASP A 398 -12.86 -22.08 -30.70
N ILE A 399 -11.79 -21.42 -31.16
CA ILE A 399 -10.46 -21.40 -30.53
C ILE A 399 -10.06 -19.98 -30.07
N VAL A 400 -11.02 -19.05 -30.00
CA VAL A 400 -10.84 -17.70 -29.45
C VAL A 400 -12.05 -17.33 -28.59
N LEU A 401 -11.81 -17.05 -27.31
CA LEU A 401 -12.82 -16.51 -26.40
C LEU A 401 -12.61 -15.01 -26.23
N ALA A 402 -13.72 -14.26 -26.10
CA ALA A 402 -13.71 -12.84 -25.75
C ALA A 402 -14.49 -12.65 -24.45
N LEU A 403 -13.80 -12.18 -23.41
CA LEU A 403 -14.33 -11.94 -22.07
C LEU A 403 -14.62 -10.45 -21.87
N ARG A 404 -15.79 -10.14 -21.34
CA ARG A 404 -16.22 -8.80 -20.92
C ARG A 404 -16.40 -8.72 -19.41
N ASP A 405 -16.61 -7.50 -18.91
CA ASP A 405 -17.00 -7.30 -17.51
C ASP A 405 -18.21 -8.16 -17.15
N GLY A 406 -18.12 -8.81 -15.99
CA GLY A 406 -19.16 -9.67 -15.48
C GLY A 406 -19.23 -11.06 -16.12
N ASP A 407 -18.44 -11.40 -17.14
CA ASP A 407 -18.39 -12.77 -17.66
C ASP A 407 -17.87 -13.76 -16.58
N PRO A 408 -18.28 -15.04 -16.63
CA PRO A 408 -17.70 -16.04 -15.72
C PRO A 408 -16.20 -16.18 -15.99
N VAL A 409 -15.40 -16.34 -14.92
CA VAL A 409 -13.99 -16.69 -15.08
C VAL A 409 -13.91 -18.04 -15.81
N PRO A 410 -13.06 -18.19 -16.84
CA PRO A 410 -12.88 -19.46 -17.52
C PRO A 410 -12.46 -20.57 -16.55
N ASP A 411 -13.26 -21.62 -16.46
CA ASP A 411 -12.94 -22.84 -15.71
C ASP A 411 -12.31 -23.88 -16.64
N ILE A 412 -11.10 -23.55 -17.12
CA ILE A 412 -10.35 -24.36 -18.08
C ILE A 412 -9.04 -24.79 -17.41
N PRO A 413 -8.82 -26.10 -17.18
CA PRO A 413 -7.58 -26.58 -16.58
C PRO A 413 -6.38 -26.32 -17.48
N ALA A 414 -5.26 -25.88 -16.90
CA ALA A 414 -4.00 -25.75 -17.63
C ALA A 414 -3.46 -27.12 -18.09
N PHE A 415 -2.84 -27.17 -19.26
CA PHE A 415 -2.13 -28.34 -19.74
C PHE A 415 -0.75 -28.49 -19.07
N GLY A 416 -0.58 -29.57 -18.31
CA GLY A 416 0.72 -29.92 -17.72
C GLY A 416 1.14 -28.95 -16.62
N SER A 417 2.25 -28.23 -16.82
CA SER A 417 2.81 -27.28 -15.85
C SER A 417 2.65 -25.82 -16.29
N GLN A 418 1.81 -25.57 -17.29
CA GLN A 418 1.55 -24.22 -17.78
C GLN A 418 0.72 -23.41 -16.79
N ARG A 419 0.79 -22.09 -16.93
CA ARG A 419 -0.13 -21.18 -16.23
C ARG A 419 -1.51 -21.26 -16.85
N SER A 420 -2.54 -21.36 -16.03
CA SER A 420 -3.94 -21.33 -16.50
C SER A 420 -4.33 -19.96 -17.05
N ALA A 421 -5.34 -19.91 -17.93
CA ALA A 421 -5.94 -18.65 -18.38
C ALA A 421 -6.39 -17.76 -17.19
N ALA A 422 -6.94 -18.37 -16.13
CA ALA A 422 -7.35 -17.67 -14.91
C ALA A 422 -6.17 -17.03 -14.15
N GLU A 423 -5.00 -17.67 -14.15
CA GLU A 423 -3.77 -17.11 -13.55
C GLU A 423 -3.20 -15.95 -14.36
N PHE A 424 -3.43 -15.87 -15.67
CA PHE A 424 -3.04 -14.70 -16.46
C PHE A 424 -3.95 -13.50 -16.23
N ILE A 425 -5.25 -13.73 -16.04
CA ILE A 425 -6.22 -12.66 -15.82
C ILE A 425 -6.51 -12.40 -14.33
N ALA A 426 -5.67 -12.89 -13.41
CA ALA A 426 -5.95 -12.89 -11.97
C ALA A 426 -6.30 -11.49 -11.42
N ASP A 427 -5.63 -10.45 -11.92
CA ASP A 427 -5.86 -9.04 -11.51
C ASP A 427 -7.21 -8.49 -12.01
N TYR A 428 -7.82 -9.17 -12.98
CA TYR A 428 -9.12 -8.85 -13.57
C TYR A 428 -10.22 -9.78 -13.05
N ILE A 429 -10.03 -10.47 -11.91
CA ILE A 429 -11.04 -11.35 -11.31
C ILE A 429 -11.61 -10.70 -10.05
N ASN A 430 -12.94 -10.57 -10.00
CA ASN A 430 -13.63 -10.31 -8.74
C ASN A 430 -13.80 -11.61 -7.95
N PHE A 431 -12.87 -11.85 -7.01
CA PHE A 431 -12.86 -13.07 -6.19
C PHE A 431 -14.14 -13.34 -5.39
N LYS A 432 -14.98 -12.32 -5.15
CA LYS A 432 -16.25 -12.51 -4.43
C LYS A 432 -17.34 -13.06 -5.33
N THR A 433 -17.39 -12.61 -6.58
CA THR A 433 -18.42 -13.01 -7.54
C THR A 433 -17.96 -14.13 -8.47
N GLN A 434 -16.65 -14.42 -8.51
CA GLN A 434 -16.02 -15.36 -9.45
C GLN A 434 -16.36 -14.99 -10.90
N ARG A 435 -16.31 -13.68 -11.19
CA ARG A 435 -16.53 -13.09 -12.50
C ARG A 435 -15.37 -12.19 -12.87
N VAL A 436 -15.16 -12.03 -14.17
CA VAL A 436 -14.21 -11.06 -14.72
C VAL A 436 -14.69 -9.65 -14.33
N SER A 437 -13.75 -8.78 -13.98
CA SER A 437 -13.92 -7.39 -13.56
C SER A 437 -13.11 -6.51 -14.51
N LEU A 438 -13.76 -5.93 -15.52
CA LEU A 438 -13.14 -5.05 -16.52
C LEU A 438 -13.80 -3.66 -16.48
N GLU A 439 -13.11 -2.66 -17.04
CA GLU A 439 -13.75 -1.39 -17.36
C GLU A 439 -14.68 -1.54 -18.58
N ASP A 440 -15.68 -0.67 -18.68
CA ASP A 440 -16.73 -0.73 -19.73
C ASP A 440 -16.19 -0.61 -21.16
N ASN A 441 -14.96 -0.13 -21.34
CA ASN A 441 -14.21 0.07 -22.58
C ASN A 441 -13.14 -1.02 -22.84
N GLN A 442 -13.15 -2.13 -22.09
CA GLN A 442 -12.14 -3.19 -22.17
C GLN A 442 -12.72 -4.56 -22.55
N VAL A 443 -11.94 -5.35 -23.30
CA VAL A 443 -12.22 -6.76 -23.60
C VAL A 443 -10.93 -7.57 -23.58
N ILE A 444 -10.97 -8.77 -22.98
CA ILE A 444 -9.86 -9.72 -23.00
C ILE A 444 -10.15 -10.84 -24.00
N TYR A 445 -9.20 -11.09 -24.90
CA TYR A 445 -9.19 -12.26 -25.76
C TYR A 445 -8.29 -13.36 -25.19
N LEU A 446 -8.79 -14.59 -25.22
CA LEU A 446 -8.08 -15.82 -24.89
C LEU A 446 -7.96 -16.67 -26.15
N PHE A 447 -6.73 -17.00 -26.55
CA PHE A 447 -6.46 -17.77 -27.77
C PHE A 447 -5.97 -19.18 -27.45
N GLU A 448 -6.47 -20.13 -28.23
CA GLU A 448 -5.93 -21.49 -28.35
C GLU A 448 -5.19 -21.61 -29.69
N LEU A 449 -3.90 -21.95 -29.63
CA LEU A 449 -2.90 -21.95 -30.71
C LEU A 449 -2.07 -23.24 -30.77
N ALA A 450 -2.34 -24.22 -29.91
CA ALA A 450 -1.71 -25.54 -29.91
C ALA A 450 -2.53 -26.54 -30.74
N SER A 451 -3.86 -26.55 -30.59
CA SER A 451 -4.75 -27.53 -31.21
C SER A 451 -6.10 -26.94 -31.65
N ARG A 452 -6.73 -27.54 -32.66
CA ARG A 452 -8.15 -27.28 -33.00
C ARG A 452 -9.11 -28.30 -32.38
N ASP A 453 -8.58 -29.34 -31.75
CA ASP A 453 -9.38 -30.32 -31.03
C ASP A 453 -9.63 -29.81 -29.59
N LEU A 454 -10.76 -29.15 -29.39
CA LEU A 454 -11.19 -28.62 -28.09
C LEU A 454 -11.49 -29.69 -27.04
N SER A 455 -11.51 -30.96 -27.43
CA SER A 455 -11.61 -32.08 -26.47
C SER A 455 -10.25 -32.54 -25.94
N SER A 456 -9.15 -32.04 -26.53
CA SER A 456 -7.80 -32.30 -26.06
C SER A 456 -7.55 -31.60 -24.73
N PRO A 457 -6.85 -32.23 -23.77
CA PRO A 457 -6.34 -31.54 -22.58
C PRO A 457 -5.40 -30.37 -22.89
N SER A 458 -4.88 -30.29 -24.12
CA SER A 458 -4.06 -29.19 -24.59
C SER A 458 -4.85 -27.97 -25.08
N ALA A 459 -6.19 -28.04 -25.08
CA ALA A 459 -7.04 -26.92 -25.47
C ALA A 459 -7.43 -26.13 -24.22
N ASP A 460 -6.57 -25.21 -23.81
CA ASP A 460 -6.67 -24.52 -22.53
C ASP A 460 -6.76 -22.99 -22.64
N PHE A 461 -6.73 -22.45 -23.87
CA PHE A 461 -6.98 -21.03 -24.19
C PHE A 461 -6.05 -20.05 -23.49
N GLN A 462 -4.87 -20.49 -23.04
CA GLN A 462 -3.87 -19.65 -22.38
C GLN A 462 -2.63 -19.37 -23.24
N ASP A 463 -2.61 -19.89 -24.48
CA ASP A 463 -1.49 -19.71 -25.40
C ASP A 463 -1.20 -18.24 -25.67
N LEU A 464 -2.25 -17.41 -25.76
CA LEU A 464 -2.13 -15.96 -25.75
C LEU A 464 -3.33 -15.32 -25.05
N VAL A 465 -3.04 -14.43 -24.10
CA VAL A 465 -4.00 -13.60 -23.36
C VAL A 465 -3.72 -12.14 -23.68
N MET A 466 -4.71 -11.44 -24.22
CA MET A 466 -4.52 -10.08 -24.71
C MET A 466 -5.77 -9.22 -24.51
N MET A 467 -5.58 -7.98 -24.09
CA MET A 467 -6.63 -7.01 -23.85
C MET A 467 -6.68 -5.96 -24.96
N VAL A 468 -7.89 -5.53 -25.32
CA VAL A 468 -8.14 -4.34 -26.12
C VAL A 468 -8.81 -3.31 -25.21
N THR A 469 -8.24 -2.11 -25.15
CA THR A 469 -8.77 -0.97 -24.40
C THR A 469 -9.11 0.15 -25.37
N LEU A 470 -10.28 0.76 -25.22
CA LEU A 470 -10.76 1.87 -26.06
C LEU A 470 -10.74 3.19 -25.26
N ALA A 471 -10.44 4.30 -25.91
CA ALA A 471 -10.61 5.63 -25.33
C ALA A 471 -11.12 6.60 -26.39
N ARG A 472 -11.56 7.80 -26.00
CA ARG A 472 -12.04 8.80 -26.95
C ARG A 472 -10.90 9.41 -27.73
N GLU A 473 -9.83 9.77 -27.01
CA GLU A 473 -8.63 10.35 -27.59
C GLU A 473 -7.43 9.44 -27.33
N ARG A 474 -6.44 9.52 -28.22
CA ARG A 474 -5.22 8.71 -28.10
C ARG A 474 -4.42 9.02 -26.84
N ASP A 475 -4.43 10.27 -26.41
CA ASP A 475 -3.66 10.74 -25.24
C ASP A 475 -4.18 10.12 -23.93
N ASP A 476 -5.44 9.68 -23.89
CA ASP A 476 -6.04 8.95 -22.76
C ASP A 476 -5.47 7.53 -22.60
N LEU A 477 -4.82 7.01 -23.64
CA LEU A 477 -4.21 5.67 -23.67
C LEU A 477 -2.69 5.70 -23.49
N ALA A 478 -2.06 6.86 -23.68
CA ALA A 478 -0.64 7.03 -23.41
C ALA A 478 -0.46 6.98 -21.89
N GLY A 479 0.32 6.00 -21.42
CA GLY A 479 0.72 5.98 -20.01
C GLY A 479 1.40 7.32 -19.66
N PRO A 480 1.38 7.75 -18.39
CA PRO A 480 1.92 9.04 -17.96
C PRO A 480 3.45 9.22 -18.14
N GLY A 481 4.13 8.40 -18.95
CA GLY A 481 5.58 8.36 -19.08
C GLY A 481 6.15 8.21 -20.49
N ASP A 482 5.33 8.24 -21.57
CA ASP A 482 5.85 8.09 -22.95
C ASP A 482 6.00 9.43 -23.69
N ASP A 483 5.93 10.57 -22.99
CA ASP A 483 6.23 11.88 -23.57
C ASP A 483 7.75 12.11 -23.58
N ASP A 484 8.47 11.19 -24.25
CA ASP A 484 9.91 11.25 -24.54
C ASP A 484 10.16 12.31 -25.63
N GLY A 485 9.80 13.55 -25.32
CA GLY A 485 10.32 14.71 -26.00
C GLY A 485 11.83 14.76 -25.78
N ASP A 486 12.55 14.04 -26.64
CA ASP A 486 14.01 14.11 -26.84
C ASP A 486 14.43 15.59 -26.97
N ASP A 487 14.77 16.21 -25.84
CA ASP A 487 15.77 17.27 -25.77
C ASP A 487 16.94 16.68 -24.96
N ASP A 488 17.98 16.31 -25.71
CA ASP A 488 19.29 15.87 -25.24
C ASP A 488 19.80 16.75 -24.07
N ASP A 489 20.20 16.12 -22.95
CA ASP A 489 21.50 16.33 -22.29
C ASP A 489 21.56 15.60 -20.92
N ASP A 490 22.43 14.59 -20.90
CA ASP A 490 23.34 14.15 -19.82
C ASP A 490 22.84 13.62 -18.44
N ASP A 491 23.36 12.42 -18.17
CA ASP A 491 23.84 11.84 -16.90
C ASP A 491 22.88 11.20 -15.88
N ASP A 492 23.08 9.88 -15.74
CA ASP A 492 23.09 9.04 -14.53
C ASP A 492 21.97 9.19 -13.47
N ASP A 493 21.08 8.20 -13.38
CA ASP A 493 21.06 7.19 -12.30
C ASP A 493 19.80 6.29 -12.38
N ASP A 494 19.97 5.05 -11.93
CA ASP A 494 18.98 3.97 -11.84
C ASP A 494 17.64 4.40 -11.18
N ASP A 495 16.51 4.15 -11.85
CA ASP A 495 15.17 4.23 -11.24
C ASP A 495 14.31 3.00 -11.59
N ASP A 496 14.13 2.14 -10.59
CA ASP A 496 13.13 1.08 -10.54
C ASP A 496 11.79 1.73 -10.15
N LYS A 497 10.87 1.97 -11.10
CA LYS A 497 9.53 2.54 -10.83
C LYS A 497 8.42 1.74 -11.48
N ASN A 498 7.78 0.89 -10.66
CA ASN A 498 6.39 0.51 -10.87
C ASN A 498 5.50 1.70 -10.47
N ILE A 499 4.92 2.39 -11.45
CA ILE A 499 3.91 3.42 -11.23
C ILE A 499 2.54 2.76 -11.23
N THR A 500 1.87 2.73 -10.07
CA THR A 500 0.45 2.41 -9.95
C THR A 500 -0.29 3.64 -9.44
N ASN A 501 -1.06 4.31 -10.31
CA ASN A 501 -1.77 5.54 -9.98
C ASN A 501 -3.20 5.24 -9.51
N TYR A 502 -3.44 5.36 -8.20
CA TYR A 502 -4.77 5.57 -7.63
C TYR A 502 -4.75 6.84 -6.78
N LEU A 503 -5.50 7.86 -7.19
CA LEU A 503 -5.75 9.04 -6.37
C LEU A 503 -6.53 8.61 -5.12
N THR A 504 -5.82 8.49 -4.01
CA THR A 504 -6.38 8.19 -2.70
C THR A 504 -6.38 9.48 -1.88
N LEU A 505 -7.55 10.07 -1.66
CA LEU A 505 -7.68 11.14 -0.67
C LEU A 505 -7.60 10.54 0.74
N THR A 506 -6.41 10.56 1.31
CA THR A 506 -6.21 10.24 2.74
C THR A 506 -6.16 11.55 3.51
N GLY A 507 -7.32 12.05 3.93
CA GLY A 507 -7.47 13.36 4.58
C GLY A 507 -8.59 13.41 5.61
N GLY A 508 -8.38 14.14 6.69
CA GLY A 508 -9.35 14.35 7.78
C GLY A 508 -10.11 15.67 7.65
N ILE A 509 -11.39 15.66 8.03
CA ILE A 509 -12.26 16.86 8.01
C ILE A 509 -12.86 17.10 9.39
N ILE A 510 -12.52 18.24 10.00
CA ILE A 510 -12.94 18.58 11.36
C ILE A 510 -14.11 19.58 11.31
N SER A 511 -15.20 19.32 12.04
CA SER A 511 -16.37 20.19 12.14
C SER A 511 -17.14 20.03 13.47
N GLU A 512 -17.94 21.02 13.88
CA GLU A 512 -18.32 21.32 15.28
C GLU A 512 -19.69 20.75 15.78
N GLY A 513 -19.66 19.84 16.76
CA GLY A 513 -20.20 20.08 18.10
C GLY A 513 -21.72 20.00 18.40
N ALA A 514 -22.19 18.82 18.86
CA ALA A 514 -23.23 18.66 19.91
C ALA A 514 -23.19 17.24 20.54
N VAL A 515 -23.44 17.09 21.86
CA VAL A 515 -23.60 15.77 22.53
C VAL A 515 -24.84 15.72 23.43
N LEU A 516 -25.68 14.70 23.21
CA LEU A 516 -26.73 14.24 24.11
C LEU A 516 -26.29 12.95 24.84
N GLY A 517 -26.48 12.90 26.17
CA GLY A 517 -26.66 11.67 26.94
C GLY A 517 -25.40 11.02 27.54
N MET A 518 -25.09 11.36 28.78
CA MET A 518 -24.13 10.67 29.64
C MET A 518 -24.83 9.57 30.45
N GLN A 519 -24.28 8.34 30.49
CA GLN A 519 -24.57 7.39 31.56
C GLN A 519 -23.26 6.82 32.12
N THR A 520 -23.09 6.95 33.43
CA THR A 520 -21.90 6.59 34.20
C THR A 520 -21.96 5.13 34.64
N ALA A 521 -20.91 4.34 34.37
CA ALA A 521 -20.73 3.02 34.97
C ALA A 521 -20.35 3.10 36.46
N LYS A 522 -20.74 2.09 37.24
CA LYS A 522 -20.62 1.99 38.71
C LYS A 522 -19.23 1.54 39.19
N LYS A 523 -19.04 1.68 40.50
CA LYS A 523 -17.81 1.86 41.28
C LYS A 523 -16.89 0.64 41.50
N ASP A 524 -17.11 -0.52 40.86
CA ASP A 524 -16.47 -1.78 41.31
C ASP A 524 -15.42 -2.39 40.33
N ASP A 525 -14.97 -1.66 39.30
CA ASP A 525 -13.95 -2.18 38.38
C ASP A 525 -12.51 -2.03 38.94
N LYS A 526 -11.79 -3.14 39.06
CA LYS A 526 -10.40 -3.24 39.59
C LYS A 526 -9.30 -2.78 38.62
N ASN A 527 -9.63 -2.03 37.57
CA ASN A 527 -8.67 -1.52 36.60
C ASN A 527 -8.52 0.00 36.75
N ILE A 528 -7.34 0.45 37.19
CA ILE A 528 -7.00 1.87 37.27
C ILE A 528 -6.86 2.41 35.84
N THR A 529 -7.75 3.33 35.46
CA THR A 529 -7.63 4.14 34.24
C THR A 529 -7.55 5.61 34.67
N ASN A 530 -6.41 6.26 34.45
CA ASN A 530 -6.28 7.71 34.68
C ASN A 530 -7.10 8.46 33.61
N LYS A 531 -8.02 9.32 34.05
CA LYS A 531 -8.76 10.26 33.19
C LYS A 531 -8.21 11.66 33.38
N LEU A 532 -7.80 12.31 32.29
CA LEU A 532 -7.45 13.73 32.27
C LEU A 532 -8.62 14.52 31.67
N ARG A 533 -9.00 15.62 32.35
CA ARG A 533 -9.96 16.62 31.89
C ARG A 533 -9.17 17.88 31.54
N VAL A 534 -9.42 18.48 30.37
CA VAL A 534 -8.74 19.72 29.95
C VAL A 534 -9.77 20.72 29.43
N ILE A 535 -9.66 21.96 29.91
CA ILE A 535 -10.29 23.17 29.35
C ILE A 535 -9.15 24.14 29.02
N ARG A 536 -9.30 24.84 27.88
CA ARG A 536 -8.28 25.56 27.08
C ARG A 536 -7.92 26.95 27.60
N ASP A 537 -6.75 27.45 27.19
CA ASP A 537 -6.54 28.87 26.86
C ASP A 537 -5.40 29.11 25.83
N GLU A 538 -5.35 30.33 25.27
CA GLU A 538 -5.04 30.80 23.90
C GLU A 538 -3.61 30.69 23.30
N ASP A 539 -2.53 30.43 24.03
CA ASP A 539 -1.15 30.48 23.47
C ASP A 539 -0.71 29.24 22.65
N MET A 540 -1.63 28.31 22.42
CA MET A 540 -1.37 26.98 21.86
C MET A 540 -1.13 26.99 20.34
N ILE A 541 -1.63 27.99 19.61
CA ILE A 541 -1.71 28.00 18.14
C ILE A 541 -0.33 28.23 17.50
N LYS A 542 0.45 29.18 18.04
CA LYS A 542 1.79 29.50 17.52
C LYS A 542 2.79 28.38 17.81
N SER A 543 2.65 27.72 18.96
CA SER A 543 3.47 26.58 19.34
C SER A 543 3.10 25.32 18.54
N PHE A 544 1.82 25.07 18.31
CA PHE A 544 1.35 23.92 17.51
C PHE A 544 1.81 23.99 16.05
N LEU A 545 1.77 25.17 15.42
CA LEU A 545 2.18 25.32 14.02
C LEU A 545 3.70 25.25 13.83
N SER A 546 4.52 25.74 14.77
CA SER A 546 5.98 25.69 14.61
C SER A 546 6.60 24.36 15.04
N HIS A 547 5.96 23.59 15.93
CA HIS A 547 6.53 22.36 16.49
C HIS A 547 6.05 21.08 15.81
N SER A 548 4.93 21.13 15.07
CA SER A 548 4.44 19.98 14.29
C SER A 548 5.30 19.63 13.07
N ILE A 549 6.26 20.49 12.69
CA ILE A 549 6.98 20.40 11.40
C ILE A 549 8.43 19.89 11.54
N ASN A 550 9.03 19.87 12.75
CA ASN A 550 10.48 19.58 12.91
C ASN A 550 10.85 18.31 13.70
N GLY A 551 9.97 17.31 13.77
CA GLY A 551 10.36 15.91 14.04
C GLY A 551 11.07 15.57 15.37
N ASN A 552 11.01 16.42 16.41
CA ASN A 552 11.59 16.11 17.72
C ASN A 552 10.69 16.62 18.87
N ALA A 553 9.81 15.76 19.39
CA ALA A 553 9.12 16.05 20.65
C ALA A 553 10.03 15.73 21.86
N ARG A 554 10.33 16.74 22.69
CA ARG A 554 10.81 16.52 24.06
C ARG A 554 9.67 16.76 25.05
N ILE A 555 9.47 15.82 25.97
CA ILE A 555 8.58 15.98 27.12
C ILE A 555 9.20 17.01 28.07
N ILE A 556 8.56 18.17 28.24
CA ILE A 556 8.95 19.15 29.26
C ILE A 556 8.06 18.97 30.48
N LEU A 557 8.68 18.60 31.61
CA LEU A 557 8.01 18.31 32.88
C LEU A 557 7.48 19.59 33.56
N SER A 558 6.31 19.48 34.18
CA SER A 558 5.61 20.56 34.93
C SER A 558 6.36 21.07 36.17
N SER A 559 7.39 20.36 36.65
CA SER A 559 8.17 20.78 37.81
C SER A 559 9.08 21.99 37.54
N LYS A 560 9.30 22.35 36.27
CA LYS A 560 10.10 23.53 35.88
C LYS A 560 9.30 24.81 35.65
N TRP A 561 8.00 24.82 35.99
CA TRP A 561 7.06 25.93 35.76
C TRP A 561 6.69 26.73 37.02
N LYS A 562 7.49 26.67 38.09
CA LYS A 562 7.27 27.51 39.29
C LYS A 562 8.31 28.61 39.40
N SER A 563 8.21 29.59 38.52
CA SER A 563 8.29 31.01 38.88
C SER A 563 8.16 31.83 37.61
N LEU A 564 7.09 32.59 37.50
CA LEU A 564 7.12 34.03 37.28
C LEU A 564 5.66 34.50 37.31
N ASN A 565 5.40 35.44 38.22
CA ASN A 565 4.19 36.24 38.26
C ASN A 565 4.00 37.02 36.96
#